data_AF-A0A353E3H6-F1
#
_entry.id   AF-A0A353E3H6-F1
#
_cell.length_a   1.000
_cell.length_b   1.000
_cell.length_c   1.000
_cell.angle_alpha   90.00
_cell.angle_beta   90.00
_cell.angle_gamma   90.00
#
_symmetry.space_group_name_H-M   'P 1'
#
loop_
_entity.id
_entity.type
_entity.pdbx_description
1 polymer ?
#
loop_
_entity_poly.entity_id
_entity_poly.type
_entity_poly.pdbx_seq_one_letter_code
_entity_poly.pdbx_strand_id
1 'polypeptide(L)'
;MVNNKFQLTKQSSESEIKAYFIQVLNLARSKEEFPVNLDEVWPLVYARRDKAVSSLRNSDLFVEGLDYQVFHQKVENLGEFSTELGKTQNKHNKNGKNLGGRPLNTYMLSVPCLEFFIARKVRPVFEVYRQVFHKVANGGISLGNQQFQSTPMSLEETLAPLARYNAMIEDRFDILSGTLAQADINGDELDKITDRCRAYYHAYRNQVSKLVYVETSIKLEGPGAFSMPEREYVE
;
A
#
# COMPACT_ATOMS: atom_id res chain seq x y z
N MET A 1 4.28 18.93 11.55
CA MET A 1 3.63 17.97 12.48
C MET A 1 2.33 18.56 12.98
N VAL A 2 1.20 18.00 12.58
CA VAL A 2 -0.11 18.48 13.02
C VAL A 2 -0.37 17.91 14.41
N ASN A 3 -0.14 18.71 15.45
CA ASN A 3 -0.51 18.41 16.84
C ASN A 3 -2.02 18.65 17.06
N ASN A 4 -2.88 18.04 16.25
CA ASN A 4 -4.31 17.98 16.57
C ASN A 4 -4.63 16.57 17.04
N LYS A 5 -5.17 16.50 18.25
CA LYS A 5 -5.72 15.32 18.93
C LYS A 5 -6.98 14.84 18.18
N PHE A 6 -6.88 14.54 16.90
CA PHE A 6 -7.98 14.18 16.01
C PHE A 6 -7.79 12.73 15.57
N GLN A 7 -8.70 11.86 16.01
CA GLN A 7 -8.67 10.44 15.69
C GLN A 7 -9.93 10.10 14.90
N LEU A 8 -9.76 9.57 13.70
CA LEU A 8 -10.85 9.09 12.87
C LEU A 8 -11.34 7.74 13.41
N THR A 9 -12.65 7.66 13.64
CA THR A 9 -13.33 6.45 14.11
C THR A 9 -14.44 6.07 13.14
N LYS A 10 -15.04 4.89 13.32
CA LYS A 10 -16.19 4.46 12.52
C LYS A 10 -17.41 5.39 12.62
N GLN A 11 -17.46 6.26 13.63
CA GLN A 11 -18.52 7.24 13.83
C GLN A 11 -18.19 8.62 13.23
N SER A 12 -16.96 8.83 12.75
CA SER A 12 -16.55 10.10 12.17
C SER A 12 -17.40 10.42 10.94
N SER A 13 -17.81 11.69 10.85
CA SER A 13 -18.66 12.15 9.74
C SER A 13 -17.89 12.18 8.42
N GLU A 14 -18.61 12.12 7.30
CA GLU A 14 -18.02 12.23 5.97
C GLU A 14 -17.19 13.53 5.82
N SER A 15 -17.68 14.64 6.39
CA SER A 15 -16.99 15.93 6.42
C SER A 15 -15.67 15.90 7.20
N GLU A 16 -15.60 15.19 8.32
CA GLU A 16 -14.38 15.07 9.13
C GLU A 16 -13.32 14.23 8.41
N ILE A 17 -13.72 13.09 7.84
CA ILE A 17 -12.84 12.22 7.06
C ILE A 17 -12.30 13.01 5.84
N LYS A 18 -13.16 13.78 5.18
CA LYS A 18 -12.78 14.62 4.04
C LYS A 18 -11.79 15.71 4.44
N ALA A 19 -12.05 16.42 5.54
CA ALA A 19 -11.16 17.47 6.04
C ALA A 19 -9.78 16.91 6.41
N TYR A 20 -9.73 15.72 7.02
CA TYR A 20 -8.49 15.03 7.32
C TYR A 20 -7.72 14.66 6.05
N PHE A 21 -8.37 14.03 5.07
CA PHE A 21 -7.73 13.66 3.81
C PHE A 21 -7.23 14.87 3.02
N ILE A 22 -7.91 16.02 3.08
CA ILE A 22 -7.43 17.26 2.45
C ILE A 22 -6.14 17.74 3.13
N GLN A 23 -6.03 17.63 4.46
CA GLN A 23 -4.80 17.95 5.17
C GLN A 23 -3.66 17.01 4.77
N VAL A 24 -3.90 15.70 4.73
CA VAL A 24 -2.92 14.70 4.27
C VAL A 24 -2.45 15.01 2.84
N LEU A 25 -3.37 15.36 1.94
CA LEU A 25 -3.04 15.76 0.57
C LEU A 25 -2.13 17.01 0.53
N ASN A 26 -2.39 18.00 1.38
CA ASN A 26 -1.57 19.20 1.46
C ASN A 26 -0.17 18.91 2.03
N LEU A 27 -0.05 18.05 3.04
CA LEU A 27 1.24 17.61 3.60
C LEU A 27 2.07 16.82 2.57
N ALA A 28 1.42 15.93 1.82
CA ALA A 28 2.06 15.20 0.73
C ALA A 28 2.59 16.17 -0.37
N ARG A 29 1.83 17.23 -0.70
CA ARG A 29 2.29 18.27 -1.63
C ARG A 29 3.49 19.07 -1.10
N SER A 30 3.63 19.21 0.22
CA SER A 30 4.82 19.81 0.85
C SER A 30 6.04 18.88 0.93
N LYS A 31 6.04 17.75 0.20
CA LYS A 31 7.12 16.74 0.16
C LYS A 31 7.36 16.03 1.50
N GLU A 32 6.34 15.91 2.36
CA GLU A 32 6.42 15.06 3.54
C GLU A 32 6.16 13.60 3.13
N GLU A 33 7.14 12.72 3.30
CA GLU A 33 7.10 11.33 2.81
C GLU A 33 6.11 10.44 3.59
N PHE A 34 5.97 10.68 4.90
CA PHE A 34 5.09 9.91 5.79
C PHE A 34 4.13 10.83 6.56
N PRO A 35 3.13 11.45 5.90
CA PRO A 35 2.31 12.50 6.50
C PRO A 35 1.21 12.00 7.45
N VAL A 36 0.99 10.69 7.56
CA VAL A 36 -0.17 10.11 8.25
C VAL A 36 0.27 9.37 9.51
N ASN A 37 -0.30 9.66 10.67
CA ASN A 37 -0.07 8.85 11.87
C ASN A 37 -1.06 7.68 11.93
N LEU A 38 -0.57 6.46 12.13
CA LEU A 38 -1.38 5.26 12.29
C LEU A 38 -2.42 5.44 13.40
N ASP A 39 -2.06 6.09 14.52
CA ASP A 39 -2.94 6.31 15.68
C ASP A 39 -4.17 7.18 15.37
N GLU A 40 -4.12 7.97 14.30
CA GLU A 40 -5.24 8.79 13.85
C GLU A 40 -6.22 8.01 12.98
N VAL A 41 -5.78 6.97 12.27
CA VAL A 41 -6.57 6.33 11.19
C VAL A 41 -6.93 4.88 11.45
N TRP A 42 -6.18 4.15 12.29
CA TRP A 42 -6.46 2.73 12.53
C TRP A 42 -7.89 2.43 13.00
N PRO A 43 -8.58 3.26 13.81
CA PRO A 43 -9.92 2.93 14.31
C PRO A 43 -10.99 2.90 13.23
N LEU A 44 -10.72 3.42 12.03
CA LEU A 44 -11.61 3.31 10.87
C LEU A 44 -11.83 1.85 10.47
N VAL A 45 -10.78 1.03 10.55
CA VAL A 45 -10.79 -0.36 10.09
C VAL A 45 -10.71 -1.34 11.25
N TYR A 46 -9.78 -1.11 12.16
CA TYR A 46 -9.39 -2.06 13.19
C TYR A 46 -10.06 -1.73 14.52
N ALA A 47 -10.46 -2.77 15.27
CA ALA A 47 -11.02 -2.60 16.61
C ALA A 47 -9.96 -2.31 17.68
N ARG A 48 -8.69 -2.67 17.43
CA ARG A 48 -7.56 -2.49 18.35
C ARG A 48 -6.31 -2.08 17.60
N ARG A 49 -5.54 -1.17 18.20
CA ARG A 49 -4.22 -0.72 17.71
C ARG A 49 -3.26 -1.88 17.45
N ASP A 50 -3.15 -2.85 18.36
CA ASP A 50 -2.24 -3.99 18.22
C ASP A 50 -2.49 -4.80 16.94
N LYS A 51 -3.76 -4.91 16.53
CA LYS A 51 -4.14 -5.61 15.30
C LYS A 51 -3.73 -4.82 14.06
N ALA A 52 -3.87 -3.50 14.09
CA ALA A 52 -3.40 -2.65 13.01
C ALA A 52 -1.87 -2.75 12.86
N VAL A 53 -1.13 -2.59 13.96
CA VAL A 53 0.35 -2.71 13.95
C VAL A 53 0.79 -4.11 13.48
N SER A 54 0.14 -5.17 13.95
CA SER A 54 0.46 -6.54 13.52
C SER A 54 0.15 -6.77 12.03
N SER A 55 -0.97 -6.25 11.51
CA SER A 55 -1.27 -6.31 10.08
C SER A 55 -0.31 -5.49 9.22
N LEU A 56 0.23 -4.39 9.75
CA LEU A 56 1.21 -3.56 9.06
C LEU A 56 2.60 -4.21 9.04
N ARG A 57 3.04 -4.78 10.17
CA ARG A 57 4.39 -5.37 10.31
C ARG A 57 4.52 -6.81 9.80
N ASN A 58 3.48 -7.62 9.96
CA ASN A 58 3.55 -9.05 9.65
C ASN A 58 2.97 -9.39 8.28
N SER A 59 2.66 -8.40 7.44
CA SER A 59 2.14 -8.61 6.10
C SER A 59 3.24 -8.39 5.08
N ASP A 60 3.37 -9.30 4.13
CA ASP A 60 4.29 -9.17 2.98
C ASP A 60 3.89 -8.03 2.02
N LEU A 61 2.76 -7.37 2.27
CA LEU A 61 2.24 -6.27 1.45
C LEU A 61 2.86 -4.91 1.78
N PHE A 62 3.52 -4.75 2.93
CA PHE A 62 4.03 -3.46 3.39
C PHE A 62 5.50 -3.54 3.82
N VAL A 63 6.30 -2.58 3.38
CA VAL A 63 7.75 -2.50 3.63
C VAL A 63 8.07 -1.31 4.54
N GLU A 64 8.76 -1.57 5.65
CA GLU A 64 9.27 -0.51 6.55
C GLU A 64 10.32 0.34 5.80
N GLY A 65 10.16 1.66 5.82
CA GLY A 65 10.98 2.62 5.06
C GLY A 65 10.45 3.00 3.69
N LEU A 66 9.43 2.30 3.17
CA LEU A 66 8.71 2.69 1.93
C LEU A 66 7.24 2.99 2.22
N ASP A 67 6.56 2.09 2.91
CA ASP A 67 5.13 2.19 3.21
C ASP A 67 4.89 2.86 4.57
N TYR A 68 5.76 2.58 5.55
CA TYR A 68 5.66 3.17 6.87
C TYR A 68 7.02 3.35 7.54
N GLN A 69 7.11 4.29 8.48
CA GLN A 69 8.28 4.55 9.30
C GLN A 69 7.93 4.46 10.78
N VAL A 70 8.84 3.86 11.56
CA VAL A 70 8.67 3.70 13.01
C VAL A 70 9.58 4.66 13.75
N PHE A 71 8.98 5.48 14.62
CA PHE A 71 9.69 6.37 15.52
C PHE A 71 9.61 5.82 16.94
N HIS A 72 10.77 5.54 17.53
CA HIS A 72 10.87 5.16 18.93
C HIS A 72 10.88 6.41 19.79
N GLN A 73 9.82 6.63 20.57
CA GLN A 73 9.85 7.68 21.58
C GLN A 73 10.79 7.24 22.71
N LYS A 74 11.97 7.89 22.79
CA LYS A 74 12.83 7.77 23.97
C LYS A 74 12.05 8.39 25.12
N VAL A 75 11.73 7.59 26.14
CA VAL A 75 11.03 8.07 27.33
C VAL A 75 12.04 8.88 28.16
N GLU A 76 12.28 10.13 27.77
CA GLU A 76 12.78 11.14 28.69
C GLU A 76 11.55 11.76 29.35
N ASN A 77 11.19 11.20 30.51
CA ASN A 77 10.32 11.76 31.53
C ASN A 77 8.95 12.30 31.08
N LEU A 78 7.95 11.41 30.97
CA LEU A 78 6.54 11.80 31.18
C LEU A 78 6.18 11.59 32.67
N GLY A 79 6.94 12.25 33.54
CA GLY A 79 6.62 12.36 34.95
C GLY A 79 5.73 13.58 35.18
N GLU A 80 4.50 13.59 34.66
CA GLU A 80 3.49 14.62 34.98
C GLU A 80 2.12 14.31 34.34
N PHE A 81 1.55 13.13 34.62
CA PHE A 81 0.07 12.98 34.54
C PHE A 81 -0.42 11.83 35.42
N SER A 82 -0.26 11.98 36.73
CA SER A 82 -0.88 11.10 37.71
C SER A 82 -1.32 11.86 38.95
N THR A 83 -2.28 12.76 38.78
CA THR A 83 -3.29 13.16 39.80
C THR A 83 -4.31 14.00 39.01
N GLU A 84 -5.63 13.78 39.04
CA GLU A 84 -6.49 13.60 40.19
C GLU A 84 -7.78 12.86 39.80
N LEU A 85 -8.00 11.67 40.37
CA LEU A 85 -9.30 11.30 40.93
C LEU A 85 -9.13 10.05 41.82
N GLY A 86 -9.49 10.16 43.09
CA GLY A 86 -9.86 9.00 43.91
C GLY A 86 -8.73 8.21 44.56
N LYS A 87 -8.25 8.74 45.70
CA LYS A 87 -7.49 8.07 46.75
C LYS A 87 -8.10 6.70 47.13
N THR A 88 -7.28 5.67 47.25
CA THR A 88 -7.38 4.72 48.37
C THR A 88 -5.98 4.28 48.76
N GLN A 89 -5.62 4.57 50.00
CA GLN A 89 -4.33 4.23 50.55
C GLN A 89 -4.22 2.72 50.74
N ASN A 90 -3.06 2.14 50.41
CA ASN A 90 -2.42 1.23 51.35
C ASN A 90 -0.91 1.17 51.17
N LYS A 91 -0.28 1.08 52.34
CA LYS A 91 1.12 1.25 52.68
C LYS A 91 1.84 -0.09 52.54
N HIS A 92 3.14 -0.03 52.19
CA HIS A 92 4.12 -1.13 52.12
C HIS A 92 3.91 -2.21 51.05
N ASN A 93 4.74 -2.16 50.01
CA ASN A 93 5.61 -3.31 49.75
C ASN A 93 6.95 -2.85 49.17
N LYS A 94 8.04 -3.12 49.90
CA LYS A 94 9.41 -3.07 49.39
C LYS A 94 9.51 -4.25 48.44
N ASN A 95 9.65 -4.02 47.14
CA ASN A 95 10.32 -4.93 46.20
C ASN A 95 10.44 -4.24 44.83
N GLY A 96 11.69 -4.06 44.40
CA GLY A 96 12.02 -3.40 43.14
C GLY A 96 11.41 -4.12 41.95
N LYS A 97 10.59 -3.40 41.19
CA LYS A 97 10.40 -3.61 39.76
C LYS A 97 10.29 -2.22 39.15
N ASN A 98 11.35 -1.77 38.50
CA ASN A 98 11.24 -0.72 37.50
C ASN A 98 10.29 -1.29 36.43
N LEU A 99 9.02 -0.92 36.48
CA LEU A 99 8.05 -1.18 35.42
C LEU A 99 8.47 -0.28 34.25
N GLY A 100 9.51 -0.71 33.53
CA GLY A 100 9.96 -0.08 32.29
C GLY A 100 8.76 -0.01 31.35
N GLY A 101 8.18 1.19 31.21
CA GLY A 101 7.07 1.42 30.31
C GLY A 101 7.46 0.94 28.92
N ARG A 102 6.56 0.19 28.28
CA ARG A 102 6.75 -0.27 26.90
C ARG A 102 7.00 0.98 26.04
N PRO A 103 8.09 1.05 25.26
CA PRO A 103 8.36 2.21 24.41
C PRO A 103 7.16 2.45 23.49
N LEU A 104 6.64 3.68 23.50
CA LEU A 104 5.52 4.06 22.67
C LEU A 104 6.06 4.29 21.25
N ASN A 105 5.98 3.25 20.42
CA ASN A 105 6.36 3.35 19.01
C ASN A 105 5.27 4.09 18.25
N THR A 106 5.65 5.19 17.58
CA THR A 106 4.76 5.93 16.67
C THR A 106 4.98 5.42 15.25
N TYR A 107 3.91 5.14 14.53
CA TYR A 107 3.95 4.61 13.17
C TYR A 107 3.42 5.67 12.21
N MET A 108 4.26 6.13 11.29
CA MET A 108 3.88 7.09 10.26
C MET A 108 3.73 6.35 8.93
N LEU A 109 2.65 6.61 8.19
CA LEU A 109 2.30 5.94 6.94
C LEU A 109 2.51 6.89 5.76
N SER A 110 2.93 6.32 4.63
CA SER A 110 2.91 7.00 3.33
C SER A 110 1.47 7.09 2.79
N VAL A 111 1.24 7.98 1.83
CA VAL A 111 -0.09 8.12 1.19
C VAL A 111 -0.54 6.82 0.49
N PRO A 112 0.32 6.13 -0.31
CA PRO A 112 -0.04 4.82 -0.86
C PRO A 112 -0.37 3.78 0.23
N CYS A 113 0.39 3.77 1.33
CA CYS A 113 0.09 2.87 2.44
C CYS A 113 -1.28 3.17 3.05
N LEU A 114 -1.63 4.44 3.29
CA LEU A 114 -2.97 4.84 3.78
C LEU A 114 -4.09 4.33 2.85
N GLU A 115 -3.91 4.41 1.53
CA GLU A 115 -4.91 3.95 0.55
C GLU A 115 -5.19 2.45 0.70
N PHE A 116 -4.15 1.62 0.61
CA PHE A 116 -4.28 0.18 0.64
C PHE A 116 -4.62 -0.35 2.04
N PHE A 117 -4.06 0.26 3.07
CA PHE A 117 -4.20 -0.19 4.45
C PHE A 117 -5.54 0.20 5.07
N ILE A 118 -6.03 1.41 4.78
CA ILE A 118 -7.26 1.97 5.38
C ILE A 118 -8.35 2.16 4.33
N ALA A 119 -8.11 3.02 3.33
CA ALA A 119 -9.19 3.52 2.47
C ALA A 119 -9.92 2.39 1.74
N ARG A 120 -9.18 1.45 1.12
CA ARG A 120 -9.76 0.34 0.34
C ARG A 120 -10.56 -0.66 1.18
N LYS A 121 -10.34 -0.73 2.50
CA LYS A 121 -11.03 -1.70 3.36
C LYS A 121 -12.44 -1.29 3.75
N VAL A 122 -12.77 0.01 3.67
CA VAL A 122 -14.06 0.55 4.09
C VAL A 122 -14.63 1.39 2.95
N ARG A 123 -15.69 0.90 2.28
CA ARG A 123 -16.27 1.56 1.09
C ARG A 123 -16.62 3.05 1.30
N PRO A 124 -17.29 3.46 2.40
CA PRO A 124 -17.55 4.88 2.65
C PRO A 124 -16.28 5.74 2.73
N VAL A 125 -15.23 5.24 3.40
CA VAL A 125 -13.94 5.93 3.51
C VAL A 125 -13.25 5.98 2.15
N PHE A 126 -13.33 4.91 1.35
CA PHE A 126 -12.79 4.86 0.00
C PHE A 126 -13.40 5.92 -0.91
N GLU A 127 -14.72 6.14 -0.86
CA GLU A 127 -15.35 7.18 -1.67
C GLU A 127 -14.89 8.58 -1.29
N VAL A 128 -14.72 8.86 0.00
CA VAL A 128 -14.17 10.15 0.46
C VAL A 128 -12.71 10.32 0.03
N TYR A 129 -11.90 9.27 0.21
CA TYR A 129 -10.53 9.24 -0.28
C TYR A 129 -10.48 9.54 -1.78
N ARG A 130 -11.29 8.83 -2.58
CA ARG A 130 -11.36 9.03 -4.03
C ARG A 130 -11.80 10.44 -4.40
N GLN A 131 -12.73 11.03 -3.66
CA GLN A 131 -13.11 12.42 -3.88
C GLN A 131 -11.97 13.40 -3.60
N VAL A 132 -11.17 13.16 -2.57
CA VAL A 132 -10.09 14.08 -2.20
C VAL A 132 -8.85 13.89 -3.07
N PHE A 133 -8.42 12.65 -3.29
CA PHE A 133 -7.17 12.35 -4.00
C PHE A 133 -7.36 12.18 -5.51
N HIS A 134 -8.54 11.75 -5.97
CA HIS A 134 -8.81 11.55 -7.40
C HIS A 134 -9.76 12.60 -8.00
N LYS A 135 -10.78 13.09 -7.30
CA LYS A 135 -11.70 14.13 -7.86
C LYS A 135 -11.06 15.53 -7.87
N VAL A 136 -10.07 15.80 -7.01
CA VAL A 136 -9.23 17.01 -7.08
C VAL A 136 -8.18 16.93 -8.23
N ALA A 137 -7.91 15.75 -8.78
CA ALA A 137 -7.06 15.60 -9.97
C ALA A 137 -7.74 16.08 -11.27
N ASN A 138 -9.07 16.24 -11.28
CA ASN A 138 -9.78 16.89 -12.39
C ASN A 138 -9.53 18.42 -12.46
N GLY A 139 -8.84 18.98 -11.45
CA GLY A 139 -8.47 20.39 -11.36
C GLY A 139 -6.95 20.66 -11.41
N GLY A 140 -6.15 19.73 -11.96
CA GLY A 140 -4.73 19.96 -12.21
C GLY A 140 -3.80 19.28 -11.21
N ILE A 141 -3.60 17.98 -11.38
CA ILE A 141 -2.29 17.37 -11.12
C ILE A 141 -1.97 16.55 -12.37
N SER A 142 -1.16 17.13 -13.24
CA SER A 142 -0.40 16.37 -14.23
C SER A 142 0.65 15.56 -13.49
N LEU A 143 0.25 14.44 -12.90
CA LEU A 143 1.13 13.29 -12.76
C LEU A 143 1.44 12.88 -14.20
N GLY A 144 2.64 13.23 -14.67
CA GLY A 144 3.00 13.29 -16.08
C GLY A 144 2.36 12.20 -16.95
N ASN A 145 1.47 12.63 -17.85
CA ASN A 145 1.01 11.93 -19.05
C ASN A 145 0.76 10.41 -18.97
N GLN A 146 0.33 9.87 -17.83
CA GLN A 146 -0.21 8.51 -17.77
C GLN A 146 -1.73 8.65 -17.69
N GLN A 147 -2.38 8.80 -18.85
CA GLN A 147 -3.81 8.55 -18.94
C GLN A 147 -4.03 7.09 -18.55
N PHE A 148 -4.62 6.83 -17.37
CA PHE A 148 -5.26 5.55 -17.13
C PHE A 148 -6.50 5.50 -18.00
N GLN A 149 -6.31 5.19 -19.28
CA GLN A 149 -7.40 4.88 -20.19
C GLN A 149 -7.98 3.55 -19.72
N SER A 150 -9.15 3.62 -19.07
CA SER A 150 -9.98 2.44 -18.80
C SER A 150 -10.73 1.97 -20.06
N THR A 151 -10.34 2.47 -21.24
CA THR A 151 -10.74 1.92 -22.53
C THR A 151 -10.05 0.57 -22.68
N PRO A 152 -10.73 -0.50 -23.14
CA PRO A 152 -10.06 -1.75 -23.50
C PRO A 152 -8.95 -1.42 -24.52
N MET A 153 -7.70 -1.47 -24.03
CA MET A 153 -6.50 -1.12 -24.77
C MET A 153 -6.22 -2.23 -25.77
N SER A 154 -5.85 -1.87 -27.00
CA SER A 154 -5.53 -2.90 -28.00
C SER A 154 -4.25 -3.66 -27.61
N LEU A 155 -4.05 -4.85 -28.20
CA LEU A 155 -2.89 -5.68 -27.91
C LEU A 155 -1.56 -4.94 -28.14
N GLU A 156 -1.46 -4.22 -29.24
CA GLU A 156 -0.26 -3.49 -29.63
C GLU A 156 0.03 -2.34 -28.66
N GLU A 157 -1.01 -1.63 -28.26
CA GLU A 157 -0.92 -0.56 -27.26
C GLU A 157 -0.60 -1.09 -25.85
N THR A 158 -0.93 -2.34 -25.53
CA THR A 158 -0.62 -2.96 -24.23
C THR A 158 0.78 -3.60 -24.20
N LEU A 159 1.13 -4.37 -25.22
CA LEU A 159 2.40 -5.13 -25.24
C LEU A 159 3.60 -4.25 -25.59
N ALA A 160 3.45 -3.21 -26.42
CA ALA A 160 4.58 -2.39 -26.82
C ALA A 160 5.17 -1.57 -25.66
N PRO A 161 4.38 -0.86 -24.83
CA PRO A 161 4.91 -0.19 -23.65
C PRO A 161 5.51 -1.17 -22.64
N LEU A 162 4.85 -2.32 -22.43
CA LEU A 162 5.35 -3.35 -21.53
C LEU A 162 6.71 -3.91 -21.97
N ALA A 163 6.89 -4.18 -23.27
CA ALA A 163 8.16 -4.64 -23.81
C ALA A 163 9.27 -3.59 -23.66
N ARG A 164 8.94 -2.30 -23.82
CA ARG A 164 9.89 -1.20 -23.58
C ARG A 164 10.31 -1.12 -22.12
N TYR A 165 9.35 -1.21 -21.18
CA TYR A 165 9.68 -1.25 -19.76
C TYR A 165 10.53 -2.46 -19.40
N ASN A 166 10.24 -3.64 -19.97
CA ASN A 166 11.06 -4.83 -19.73
C ASN A 166 12.49 -4.64 -20.25
N ALA A 167 12.69 -3.99 -21.41
CA ALA A 167 14.04 -3.69 -21.90
C ALA A 167 14.83 -2.82 -20.92
N MET A 168 14.22 -1.79 -20.33
CA MET A 168 14.88 -0.96 -19.31
C MET A 168 15.22 -1.74 -18.04
N ILE A 169 14.44 -2.77 -17.70
CA ILE A 169 14.72 -3.66 -16.56
C ILE A 169 15.91 -4.58 -16.89
N GLU A 170 15.97 -5.14 -18.10
CA GLU A 170 17.12 -5.93 -18.57
C GLU A 170 18.41 -5.10 -18.58
N ASP A 171 18.37 -3.86 -19.08
CA ASP A 171 19.52 -2.94 -19.06
C ASP A 171 20.05 -2.75 -17.62
N ARG A 172 19.16 -2.68 -16.63
CA ARG A 172 19.53 -2.56 -15.22
C ARG A 172 20.19 -3.83 -14.69
N PHE A 173 19.71 -5.01 -15.10
CA PHE A 173 20.37 -6.27 -14.73
C PHE A 173 21.77 -6.37 -15.32
N ASP A 174 21.95 -5.94 -16.57
CA ASP A 174 23.26 -5.92 -17.24
C ASP A 174 24.25 -4.98 -16.54
N ILE A 175 23.80 -3.79 -16.12
CA ILE A 175 24.61 -2.84 -15.33
C ILE A 175 25.04 -3.46 -13.99
N LEU A 176 24.10 -4.11 -13.29
CA LEU A 176 24.39 -4.73 -11.98
C LEU A 176 25.34 -5.93 -12.13
N SER A 177 25.12 -6.77 -13.14
CA SER A 177 26.00 -7.90 -13.47
C SER A 177 27.42 -7.43 -13.80
N GLY A 178 27.56 -6.39 -14.64
CA GLY A 178 28.85 -5.79 -14.96
C GLY A 178 29.55 -5.18 -13.74
N THR A 179 28.81 -4.58 -12.82
CA THR A 179 29.36 -4.01 -11.58
C THR A 179 29.88 -5.12 -10.64
N LEU A 180 29.15 -6.22 -10.51
CA LEU A 180 29.57 -7.36 -9.70
C LEU A 180 30.81 -8.06 -10.28
N ALA A 181 30.87 -8.20 -11.60
CA ALA A 181 32.03 -8.74 -12.30
C ALA A 181 33.29 -7.87 -12.10
N GLN A 182 33.16 -6.54 -12.10
CA GLN A 182 34.26 -5.63 -11.80
C GLN A 182 34.72 -5.69 -10.34
N ALA A 183 33.82 -6.02 -9.42
CA ALA A 183 34.10 -6.13 -7.99
C ALA A 183 34.58 -7.53 -7.55
N ASP A 184 34.68 -8.49 -8.49
CA ASP A 184 35.00 -9.91 -8.22
C ASP A 184 34.03 -10.54 -7.18
N ILE A 185 32.76 -10.13 -7.23
CA ILE A 185 31.70 -10.60 -6.33
C ILE A 185 30.89 -11.68 -7.05
N ASN A 186 30.60 -12.78 -6.37
CA ASN A 186 29.74 -13.84 -6.89
C ASN A 186 28.30 -13.32 -7.16
N GLY A 187 27.88 -13.39 -8.42
CA GLY A 187 26.59 -12.92 -8.91
C GLY A 187 25.44 -13.95 -8.87
N ASP A 188 25.64 -15.15 -8.31
CA ASP A 188 24.67 -16.27 -8.36
C ASP A 188 23.25 -15.90 -7.87
N GLU A 189 23.13 -15.00 -6.89
CA GLU A 189 21.81 -14.53 -6.44
C GLU A 189 21.15 -13.58 -7.44
N LEU A 190 21.93 -12.72 -8.11
CA LEU A 190 21.43 -11.83 -9.16
C LEU A 190 20.98 -12.62 -10.38
N ASP A 191 21.70 -13.68 -10.74
CA ASP A 191 21.35 -14.56 -11.85
C ASP A 191 20.02 -15.27 -11.57
N LYS A 192 19.82 -15.81 -10.37
CA LYS A 192 18.54 -16.42 -9.95
C LYS A 192 17.37 -15.43 -9.96
N ILE A 193 17.61 -14.16 -9.61
CA ILE A 193 16.60 -13.11 -9.67
C ILE A 193 16.27 -12.79 -11.14
N THR A 194 17.30 -12.61 -11.97
CA THR A 194 17.17 -12.31 -13.40
C THR A 194 16.39 -13.41 -14.13
N ASP A 195 16.74 -14.68 -13.91
CA ASP A 195 16.08 -15.83 -14.53
C ASP A 195 14.61 -15.93 -14.14
N ARG A 196 14.29 -15.74 -12.85
CA ARG A 196 12.89 -15.71 -12.38
C ARG A 196 12.11 -14.57 -13.01
N CYS A 197 12.68 -13.36 -13.07
CA CYS A 197 12.06 -12.21 -13.69
C CYS A 197 11.74 -12.48 -15.17
N ARG A 198 12.70 -13.02 -15.94
CA ARG A 198 12.50 -13.40 -17.34
C ARG A 198 11.41 -14.45 -17.48
N ALA A 199 11.42 -15.50 -16.66
CA ALA A 199 10.41 -16.56 -16.70
C ALA A 199 8.99 -16.03 -16.45
N TYR A 200 8.80 -15.17 -15.44
CA TYR A 200 7.50 -14.57 -15.16
C TYR A 200 7.04 -13.63 -16.26
N TYR A 201 7.94 -12.82 -16.81
CA TYR A 201 7.64 -11.95 -17.94
C TYR A 201 7.17 -12.73 -19.16
N HIS A 202 7.88 -13.81 -19.53
CA HIS A 202 7.49 -14.67 -20.64
C HIS A 202 6.14 -15.35 -20.42
N ALA A 203 5.91 -15.87 -19.21
CA ALA A 203 4.62 -16.48 -18.85
C ALA A 203 3.47 -15.48 -19.00
N TYR A 204 3.64 -14.28 -18.45
CA TYR A 204 2.66 -13.20 -18.55
C TYR A 204 2.39 -12.81 -20.02
N ARG A 205 3.45 -12.56 -20.80
CA ARG A 205 3.33 -12.23 -22.23
C ARG A 205 2.57 -13.30 -23.01
N ASN A 206 2.82 -14.57 -22.72
CA ASN A 206 2.09 -15.68 -23.35
C ASN A 206 0.59 -15.66 -23.01
N GLN A 207 0.23 -15.41 -21.75
CA GLN A 207 -1.18 -15.31 -21.35
C GLN A 207 -1.88 -14.12 -22.00
N VAL A 208 -1.21 -12.96 -22.06
CA VAL A 208 -1.77 -11.77 -22.73
C VAL A 208 -1.95 -12.02 -24.23
N SER A 209 -1.00 -12.67 -24.89
CA SER A 209 -1.16 -13.06 -26.31
C SER A 209 -2.35 -14.00 -26.55
N LYS A 210 -2.67 -14.88 -25.59
CA LYS A 210 -3.85 -15.77 -25.70
C LYS A 210 -5.17 -15.01 -25.57
N LEU A 211 -5.20 -13.91 -24.82
CA LEU A 211 -6.40 -13.06 -24.73
C LEU A 211 -6.80 -12.52 -26.11
N VAL A 212 -5.83 -12.23 -26.98
CA VAL A 212 -6.07 -11.79 -28.36
C VAL A 212 -6.85 -12.84 -29.13
N TYR A 213 -6.43 -14.10 -29.01
CA TYR A 213 -7.12 -15.22 -29.66
C TYR A 213 -8.57 -15.31 -29.18
N VAL A 214 -8.79 -15.18 -27.86
CA VAL A 214 -10.12 -15.17 -27.24
C VAL A 214 -10.96 -13.98 -27.72
N GLU A 215 -10.39 -12.77 -27.77
CA GLU A 215 -11.08 -11.59 -28.27
C GLU A 215 -11.45 -11.72 -29.75
N THR A 216 -10.55 -12.26 -30.58
CA THR A 216 -10.81 -12.47 -32.02
C THR A 216 -11.87 -13.53 -32.25
N SER A 217 -11.86 -14.62 -31.48
CA SER A 217 -12.87 -15.68 -31.58
C SER A 217 -14.24 -15.17 -31.12
N ILE A 218 -14.32 -14.40 -30.03
CA ILE A 218 -15.57 -13.74 -29.62
C ILE A 218 -16.11 -12.79 -30.71
N LYS A 219 -15.22 -12.03 -31.37
CA LYS A 219 -15.61 -11.09 -32.45
C LYS A 219 -16.11 -11.81 -33.71
N LEU A 220 -15.57 -12.98 -34.03
CA LEU A 220 -15.89 -13.72 -35.26
C LEU A 220 -17.05 -14.70 -35.08
N GLU A 221 -17.10 -15.40 -33.96
CA GLU A 221 -18.04 -16.51 -33.70
C GLU A 221 -19.15 -16.14 -32.71
N GLY A 222 -19.08 -14.94 -32.11
CA GLY A 222 -20.04 -14.46 -31.11
C GLY A 222 -19.84 -15.08 -29.71
N PRO A 223 -20.70 -14.74 -28.73
CA PRO A 223 -20.54 -15.19 -27.35
C PRO A 223 -20.71 -16.72 -27.15
N GLY A 224 -21.26 -17.42 -28.15
CA GLY A 224 -21.44 -18.89 -28.13
C GLY A 224 -20.17 -19.69 -28.48
N ALA A 225 -19.09 -19.04 -28.92
CA ALA A 225 -17.83 -19.68 -29.31
C ALA A 225 -17.22 -20.58 -28.21
N PHE A 226 -17.56 -20.31 -26.94
CA PHE A 226 -17.08 -21.06 -25.78
C PHE A 226 -18.19 -21.81 -25.03
N SER A 227 -19.43 -21.86 -25.53
CA SER A 227 -20.45 -22.74 -24.94
C SER A 227 -20.10 -24.18 -25.29
N MET A 228 -19.56 -24.94 -24.34
CA MET A 228 -19.47 -26.40 -24.49
C MET A 228 -20.87 -26.94 -24.79
N PRO A 229 -21.05 -27.90 -25.71
CA PRO A 229 -22.33 -28.56 -25.87
C PRO A 229 -22.67 -29.22 -24.53
N GLU A 230 -23.85 -28.92 -23.99
CA GLU A 230 -24.44 -29.72 -22.92
C GLU A 230 -24.37 -31.18 -23.38
N ARG A 231 -23.64 -32.01 -22.63
CA ARG A 231 -23.70 -33.45 -22.84
C ARG A 231 -25.14 -33.85 -22.56
N GLU A 232 -25.91 -34.11 -23.60
CA GLU A 232 -27.09 -34.95 -23.51
C GLU A 232 -26.62 -36.33 -23.04
N TYR A 233 -26.67 -36.54 -21.74
CA TYR A 233 -26.78 -37.88 -21.18
C TYR A 233 -28.20 -38.34 -21.50
N VAL A 234 -28.35 -39.03 -22.63
CA VAL A 234 -29.53 -39.85 -22.92
C VAL A 234 -29.42 -41.13 -22.09
N GLU A 235 -30.49 -41.41 -21.35
CA GLU A 235 -30.72 -42.61 -20.53
C GLU A 235 -30.53 -43.93 -21.29
#